data_AF-A0A931SDN3-F1
#
_entry.id   AF-A0A931SDN3-F1
#
_cell.length_a   1.000
_cell.length_b   1.000
_cell.length_c   1.000
_cell.angle_alpha   90.00
_cell.angle_beta   90.00
_cell.angle_gamma   90.00
#
_symmetry.space_group_name_H-M   'P 1'
#
loop_
_entity.id
_entity.type
_entity.pdbx_description
1 polymer ?
#
loop_
_entity_poly.entity_id
_entity_poly.type
_entity_poly.pdbx_seq_one_letter_code
_entity_poly.pdbx_strand_id
1 'polypeptide(L)'
;MRTSALFILVGITAMLVAFMPASVSAQQATPQVAQDVPKDAVPAVATTPPAPPPKTFDPKMLIREWEGQWKSSLANTSDKAYVTIKEISGDDVVAITHAAGRQRYHNRDLDSKGKLTFDKDGVPTIHLDAGRGLTYTLRLVSPNKLEGKAQADGFIADLELNAKK
;
A
#
# COMPACT_ATOMS: atom_id res chain seq x y z
N MET A 1 48.54 11.43 -37.67
CA MET A 1 49.64 11.69 -36.72
C MET A 1 49.09 11.57 -35.31
N ARG A 2 49.78 10.79 -34.49
CA ARG A 2 49.44 10.46 -33.09
C ARG A 2 49.75 11.65 -32.18
N THR A 3 48.96 11.84 -31.14
CA THR A 3 49.40 12.55 -29.93
C THR A 3 48.91 11.79 -28.71
N SER A 4 49.82 11.02 -28.14
CA SER A 4 49.76 10.47 -26.79
C SER A 4 50.31 11.52 -25.81
N ALA A 5 49.74 11.63 -24.61
CA ALA A 5 50.47 12.09 -23.44
C ALA A 5 49.91 11.42 -22.18
N LEU A 6 50.75 10.55 -21.63
CA LEU A 6 50.61 9.79 -20.40
C LEU A 6 51.37 10.56 -19.31
N PHE A 7 50.80 10.73 -18.12
CA PHE A 7 51.53 11.16 -16.91
C PHE A 7 51.26 10.22 -15.74
N ILE A 8 52.26 10.12 -14.88
CA ILE A 8 52.67 8.98 -14.03
C ILE A 8 52.70 9.42 -12.56
N LEU A 9 52.10 8.61 -11.65
CA LEU A 9 52.62 8.12 -10.34
C LEU A 9 52.69 9.02 -9.07
N VAL A 10 52.32 8.43 -7.90
CA VAL A 10 53.16 8.14 -6.69
C VAL A 10 52.39 8.25 -5.35
N GLY A 11 52.60 7.27 -4.43
CA GLY A 11 52.52 7.38 -2.95
C GLY A 11 51.83 6.18 -2.25
N ILE A 12 52.49 5.06 -1.85
CA ILE A 12 53.30 4.73 -0.62
C ILE A 12 52.58 5.20 0.70
N THR A 13 52.28 4.41 1.76
CA THR A 13 53.17 3.63 2.65
C THR A 13 52.39 2.89 3.78
N ALA A 14 52.89 1.70 4.18
CA ALA A 14 53.02 1.07 5.52
C ALA A 14 51.82 0.83 6.47
N MET A 15 51.72 -0.38 7.06
CA MET A 15 52.18 -0.66 8.44
C MET A 15 52.20 -2.17 8.78
N LEU A 16 53.10 -2.55 9.68
CA LEU A 16 53.54 -3.89 10.09
C LEU A 16 53.29 -4.07 11.61
N VAL A 17 53.23 -5.34 12.06
CA VAL A 17 53.58 -5.92 13.38
C VAL A 17 52.48 -6.23 14.42
N ALA A 18 52.25 -7.55 14.56
CA ALA A 18 52.15 -8.46 15.72
C ALA A 18 51.81 -7.97 17.15
N PHE A 19 51.04 -8.79 17.90
CA PHE A 19 51.44 -9.55 19.11
C PHE A 19 50.22 -10.21 19.81
N MET A 20 50.34 -11.47 20.25
CA MET A 20 49.35 -12.21 21.11
C MET A 20 49.55 -11.89 22.61
N PRO A 21 48.62 -12.25 23.54
CA PRO A 21 48.69 -13.58 24.19
C PRO A 21 47.32 -14.24 24.53
N ALA A 22 47.39 -15.54 24.84
CA ALA A 22 46.31 -16.42 25.27
C ALA A 22 45.95 -16.28 26.77
N SER A 23 44.69 -16.57 27.15
CA SER A 23 44.31 -17.12 28.48
C SER A 23 42.89 -17.72 28.50
N VAL A 24 42.87 -19.06 28.56
CA VAL A 24 42.00 -20.06 29.22
C VAL A 24 40.78 -19.60 30.06
N SER A 25 39.59 -20.20 29.83
CA SER A 25 38.80 -20.97 30.83
C SER A 25 37.47 -21.57 30.32
N ALA A 26 37.46 -22.91 30.25
CA ALA A 26 36.44 -23.91 30.62
C ALA A 26 34.98 -23.96 30.06
N GLN A 27 34.71 -25.08 29.36
CA GLN A 27 33.56 -26.01 29.41
C GLN A 27 32.14 -25.54 29.03
N GLN A 28 31.55 -26.14 27.98
CA GLN A 28 30.81 -27.41 28.08
C GLN A 28 30.40 -27.93 26.69
N ALA A 29 30.56 -29.24 26.46
CA ALA A 29 30.23 -29.90 25.20
C ALA A 29 28.72 -30.16 25.08
N THR A 30 28.14 -29.92 23.90
CA THR A 30 26.89 -30.53 23.44
C THR A 30 26.98 -30.82 21.93
N PRO A 31 26.46 -31.97 21.45
CA PRO A 31 26.76 -32.52 20.14
C PRO A 31 26.16 -31.72 18.97
N GLN A 32 26.92 -31.57 17.88
CA GLN A 32 26.41 -31.13 16.58
C GLN A 32 25.38 -32.15 16.06
N VAL A 33 24.09 -31.83 16.23
CA VAL A 33 23.04 -32.43 15.42
C VAL A 33 23.16 -31.79 14.03
N ALA A 34 23.52 -32.59 13.04
CA ALA A 34 23.44 -32.21 11.63
C ALA A 34 21.99 -31.77 11.32
N GLN A 35 21.78 -30.48 11.09
CA GLN A 35 20.54 -29.99 10.50
C GLN A 35 20.56 -30.38 9.02
N ASP A 36 19.92 -31.50 8.72
CA ASP A 36 19.48 -31.83 7.37
C ASP A 36 18.41 -30.80 6.99
N VAL A 37 18.79 -29.78 6.22
CA VAL A 37 17.86 -28.74 5.73
C VAL A 37 17.18 -29.30 4.48
N PRO A 38 15.86 -29.56 4.50
CA PRO A 38 15.15 -29.96 3.29
C PRO A 38 15.20 -28.81 2.29
N LYS A 39 15.68 -29.09 1.08
CA LYS A 39 15.95 -28.12 0.00
C LYS A 39 14.70 -27.47 -0.62
N ASP A 40 13.50 -27.75 -0.10
CA ASP A 40 12.22 -27.32 -0.68
C ASP A 40 11.35 -26.43 0.22
N ALA A 41 11.88 -25.90 1.33
CA ALA A 41 11.11 -24.99 2.18
C ALA A 41 11.05 -23.57 1.57
N VAL A 42 10.06 -23.33 0.69
CA VAL A 42 9.63 -21.98 0.32
C VAL A 42 9.20 -21.25 1.60
N PRO A 43 9.71 -20.04 1.90
CA PRO A 43 9.24 -19.29 3.05
C PRO A 43 7.76 -18.97 2.87
N ALA A 44 6.91 -19.55 3.73
CA ALA A 44 5.51 -19.21 3.79
C ALA A 44 5.39 -17.73 4.17
N VAL A 45 5.03 -16.90 3.19
CA VAL A 45 4.57 -15.53 3.44
C VAL A 45 3.33 -15.66 4.33
N ALA A 46 3.43 -15.16 5.56
CA ALA A 46 2.30 -15.05 6.47
C ALA A 46 1.26 -14.11 5.84
N THR A 47 0.33 -14.67 5.07
CA THR A 47 -0.87 -13.97 4.61
C THR A 47 -1.91 -14.11 5.71
N THR A 48 -1.73 -13.38 6.82
CA THR A 48 -2.80 -13.28 7.81
C THR A 48 -4.01 -12.66 7.10
N PRO A 49 -5.16 -13.36 7.01
CA PRO A 49 -6.35 -12.78 6.42
C PRO A 49 -6.74 -11.51 7.19
N PRO A 50 -7.27 -10.47 6.51
CA PRO A 50 -7.83 -9.33 7.23
C PRO A 50 -8.87 -9.86 8.22
N ALA A 51 -8.71 -9.49 9.49
CA ALA A 51 -9.62 -9.93 10.55
C ALA A 51 -11.05 -9.51 10.18
N PRO A 52 -12.06 -10.39 10.41
CA PRO A 52 -13.45 -10.00 10.21
C PRO A 52 -13.72 -8.75 11.07
N PRO A 53 -14.48 -7.77 10.55
CA PRO A 53 -14.78 -6.59 11.29
C PRO A 53 -15.53 -6.96 12.58
N PRO A 54 -15.35 -6.18 13.65
CA PRO A 54 -15.97 -6.44 14.94
C PRO A 54 -17.49 -6.57 14.78
N LYS A 55 -18.11 -7.39 15.65
CA LYS A 55 -19.54 -7.78 15.69
C LYS A 55 -20.58 -6.63 15.72
N THR A 56 -20.13 -5.38 15.61
CA THR A 56 -20.95 -4.18 15.42
C THR A 56 -20.05 -3.11 14.79
N PHE A 57 -19.80 -3.23 13.49
CA PHE A 57 -19.24 -2.14 12.72
C PHE A 57 -20.22 -0.95 12.78
N ASP A 58 -19.75 0.23 13.18
CA ASP A 58 -20.54 1.46 13.12
C ASP A 58 -20.28 2.16 11.77
N PRO A 59 -21.26 2.19 10.85
CA PRO A 59 -21.11 2.87 9.56
C PRO A 59 -20.68 4.33 9.68
N LYS A 60 -21.03 5.00 10.79
CA LYS A 60 -20.69 6.41 11.00
C LYS A 60 -19.19 6.67 11.05
N MET A 61 -18.36 5.65 11.34
CA MET A 61 -16.90 5.79 11.28
C MET A 61 -16.37 6.06 9.86
N LEU A 62 -17.18 5.82 8.82
CA LEU A 62 -16.84 6.12 7.44
C LEU A 62 -17.08 7.59 7.09
N ILE A 63 -17.91 8.31 7.85
CA ILE A 63 -18.28 9.70 7.61
C ILE A 63 -17.10 10.61 7.97
N ARG A 64 -16.28 10.91 6.96
CA ARG A 64 -15.09 11.78 7.02
C ARG A 64 -14.48 11.96 5.64
N GLU A 65 -13.38 12.70 5.60
CA GLU A 65 -12.54 12.85 4.42
C GLU A 65 -11.56 11.66 4.28
N TRP A 66 -11.45 11.18 3.06
CA TRP A 66 -10.54 10.12 2.63
C TRP A 66 -9.69 10.65 1.48
N GLU A 67 -8.39 10.40 1.52
CA GLU A 67 -7.46 10.89 0.51
C GLU A 67 -6.48 9.80 0.07
N GLY A 68 -6.07 9.82 -1.19
CA GLY A 68 -5.08 8.89 -1.68
C GLY A 68 -4.86 8.99 -3.18
N GLN A 69 -4.63 7.85 -3.82
CA GLN A 69 -4.15 7.81 -5.20
C GLN A 69 -4.98 6.89 -6.09
N TRP A 70 -5.22 7.36 -7.32
CA TRP A 70 -5.68 6.56 -8.44
C TRP A 70 -4.47 6.04 -9.18
N LYS A 71 -4.30 4.73 -9.20
CA LYS A 71 -3.22 4.07 -9.93
C LYS A 71 -3.82 3.48 -11.20
N SER A 72 -3.56 4.12 -12.34
CA SER A 72 -3.94 3.58 -13.65
C SER A 72 -2.79 2.78 -14.23
N SER A 73 -3.03 1.50 -14.52
CA SER A 73 -2.06 0.63 -15.21
C SER A 73 -1.82 1.05 -16.66
N LEU A 74 -2.79 1.72 -17.30
CA LEU A 74 -2.74 2.12 -18.70
C LEU A 74 -1.93 3.40 -18.94
N ALA A 75 -1.97 4.33 -17.99
CA ALA A 75 -1.35 5.64 -18.16
C ALA A 75 0.00 5.78 -17.44
N ASN A 76 0.41 4.80 -16.60
CA ASN A 76 1.53 4.93 -15.67
C ASN A 76 1.48 6.26 -14.88
N THR A 77 0.27 6.76 -14.61
CA THR A 77 0.02 7.98 -13.88
C THR A 77 -0.62 7.63 -12.53
N SER A 78 -0.17 8.34 -11.51
CA SER A 78 -0.81 8.37 -10.20
C SER A 78 -1.44 9.75 -10.03
N ASP A 79 -2.77 9.81 -10.06
CA ASP A 79 -3.54 11.02 -9.79
C ASP A 79 -4.03 11.00 -8.34
N LYS A 80 -4.17 12.17 -7.70
CA LYS A 80 -4.69 12.24 -6.33
C LYS A 80 -6.20 12.08 -6.35
N ALA A 81 -6.75 11.52 -5.28
CA ALA A 81 -8.18 11.40 -5.11
C ALA A 81 -8.62 11.67 -3.70
N TYR A 82 -9.79 12.28 -3.59
CA TYR A 82 -10.44 12.64 -2.36
C TYR A 82 -11.88 12.16 -2.40
N VAL A 83 -12.33 11.51 -1.33
CA VAL A 83 -13.71 11.12 -1.13
C VAL A 83 -14.13 11.63 0.24
N THR A 84 -15.13 12.50 0.28
CA THR A 84 -15.72 12.98 1.52
C THR A 84 -17.06 12.31 1.69
N ILE A 85 -17.15 11.34 2.59
CA ILE A 85 -18.44 10.73 2.94
C ILE A 85 -19.13 11.66 3.93
N LYS A 86 -20.28 12.19 3.53
CA LYS A 86 -21.03 13.20 4.31
C LYS A 86 -22.08 12.57 5.19
N GLU A 87 -22.77 11.56 4.68
CA GLU A 87 -23.91 10.96 5.34
C GLU A 87 -24.03 9.50 4.97
N ILE A 88 -24.41 8.69 5.97
CA ILE A 88 -24.86 7.32 5.79
C ILE A 88 -26.20 7.18 6.54
N SER A 89 -27.27 6.86 5.81
CA SER A 89 -28.61 6.66 6.35
C SER A 89 -29.14 5.29 5.92
N GLY A 90 -29.14 4.34 6.85
CA GLY A 90 -29.33 2.92 6.50
C GLY A 90 -28.21 2.46 5.56
N ASP A 91 -28.58 1.99 4.37
CA ASP A 91 -27.63 1.58 3.35
C ASP A 91 -27.28 2.70 2.37
N ASP A 92 -27.96 3.86 2.42
CA ASP A 92 -27.69 4.97 1.52
C ASP A 92 -26.46 5.77 1.94
N VAL A 93 -25.62 6.10 0.96
CA VAL A 93 -24.38 6.87 1.15
C VAL A 93 -24.42 8.12 0.29
N VAL A 94 -24.14 9.27 0.91
CA VAL A 94 -23.93 10.54 0.22
C VAL A 94 -22.49 10.98 0.42
N ALA A 95 -21.81 11.31 -0.67
CA ALA A 95 -20.41 11.71 -0.66
C ALA A 95 -20.13 12.84 -1.67
N ILE A 96 -18.98 13.48 -1.53
CA ILE A 96 -18.34 14.24 -2.61
C ILE A 96 -17.12 13.45 -3.04
N THR A 97 -16.94 13.25 -4.35
CA THR A 97 -15.68 12.74 -4.89
C THR A 97 -14.97 13.82 -5.68
N HIS A 98 -13.66 13.92 -5.49
CA HIS A 98 -12.78 14.81 -6.23
C HIS A 98 -11.54 14.04 -6.68
N ALA A 99 -11.34 13.96 -7.99
CA ALA A 99 -10.10 13.45 -8.57
C ALA A 99 -9.22 14.64 -8.96
N ALA A 100 -7.99 14.73 -8.48
CA ALA A 100 -7.04 15.79 -8.82
C ALA A 100 -5.95 15.23 -9.76
N GLY A 101 -5.97 15.67 -11.02
CA GLY A 101 -5.25 15.02 -12.12
C GLY A 101 -5.63 15.54 -13.50
N ARG A 102 -5.35 14.78 -14.56
CA ARG A 102 -5.45 15.28 -15.96
C ARG A 102 -6.57 14.67 -16.80
N GLN A 103 -7.28 13.64 -16.32
CA GLN A 103 -8.36 12.99 -17.09
C GLN A 103 -9.69 13.76 -17.01
N ARG A 104 -10.66 13.32 -17.83
CA ARG A 104 -11.98 13.92 -18.10
C ARG A 104 -12.83 14.35 -16.88
N TYR A 105 -12.60 13.76 -15.70
CA TYR A 105 -13.35 14.03 -14.47
C TYR A 105 -12.54 14.73 -13.38
N HIS A 106 -11.32 15.15 -13.69
CA HIS A 106 -10.45 15.74 -12.70
C HIS A 106 -10.75 17.22 -12.43
N ASN A 107 -10.26 17.67 -11.27
CA ASN A 107 -10.23 19.05 -10.78
C ASN A 107 -11.64 19.66 -10.62
N ARG A 108 -12.61 18.84 -10.20
CA ARG A 108 -13.95 19.27 -9.83
C ARG A 108 -14.52 18.36 -8.77
N ASP A 109 -15.41 18.93 -7.96
CA ASP A 109 -16.21 18.17 -7.01
C ASP A 109 -17.39 17.54 -7.74
N LEU A 110 -17.64 16.28 -7.44
CA LEU A 110 -18.76 15.51 -7.95
C LEU A 110 -19.60 15.04 -6.78
N ASP A 111 -20.88 15.41 -6.79
CA ASP A 111 -21.84 14.84 -5.85
C ASP A 111 -22.02 13.36 -6.17
N SER A 112 -21.67 12.54 -5.19
CA SER A 112 -21.68 11.09 -5.30
C SER A 112 -22.77 10.50 -4.42
N LYS A 113 -23.52 9.56 -4.96
CA LYS A 113 -24.53 8.81 -4.21
C LYS A 113 -24.29 7.32 -4.39
N GLY A 114 -24.66 6.52 -3.41
CA GLY A 114 -24.68 5.09 -3.62
C GLY A 114 -25.01 4.32 -2.36
N LYS A 115 -24.40 3.14 -2.20
CA LYS A 115 -24.82 2.14 -1.23
C LYS A 115 -23.67 1.61 -0.39
N LEU A 116 -23.93 1.43 0.89
CA LEU A 116 -23.10 0.63 1.80
C LEU A 116 -23.61 -0.81 1.76
N THR A 117 -22.69 -1.75 1.56
CA THR A 117 -22.97 -3.19 1.56
C THR A 117 -21.94 -3.90 2.41
N PHE A 118 -22.21 -5.15 2.80
CA PHE A 118 -21.29 -5.97 3.56
C PHE A 118 -21.01 -7.25 2.78
N ASP A 119 -19.73 -7.63 2.67
CA ASP A 119 -19.37 -8.92 2.08
C ASP A 119 -19.71 -10.09 3.04
N LYS A 120 -19.50 -11.33 2.56
CA LYS A 120 -19.76 -12.54 3.35
C LYS A 120 -18.98 -12.60 4.68
N ASP A 121 -17.86 -11.89 4.75
CA ASP A 121 -16.98 -11.81 5.91
C ASP A 121 -17.35 -10.60 6.80
N GLY A 122 -18.41 -9.87 6.45
CA GLY A 122 -18.90 -8.69 7.15
C GLY A 122 -18.15 -7.41 6.80
N VAL A 123 -17.25 -7.40 5.82
CA VAL A 123 -16.43 -6.23 5.49
C VAL A 123 -17.26 -5.19 4.72
N PRO A 124 -17.30 -3.93 5.20
CA PRO A 124 -18.08 -2.89 4.57
C PRO A 124 -17.46 -2.50 3.22
N THR A 125 -18.32 -2.40 2.21
CA THR A 125 -18.00 -1.96 0.86
C THR A 125 -18.97 -0.86 0.44
N ILE A 126 -18.41 0.29 0.08
CA ILE A 126 -19.14 1.46 -0.40
C ILE A 126 -19.12 1.43 -1.92
N HIS A 127 -20.30 1.51 -2.52
CA HIS A 127 -20.47 1.74 -3.95
C HIS A 127 -20.90 3.19 -4.13
N LEU A 128 -20.21 3.95 -4.98
CA LEU A 128 -20.56 5.34 -5.28
C LEU A 128 -20.72 5.51 -6.79
N ASP A 129 -21.70 6.30 -7.17
CA ASP A 129 -21.88 6.84 -8.50
C ASP A 129 -21.73 8.37 -8.41
N ALA A 130 -20.68 8.90 -9.04
CA ALA A 130 -20.40 10.33 -9.13
C ALA A 130 -21.00 10.98 -10.39
N GLY A 131 -21.86 10.23 -11.10
CA GLY A 131 -22.43 10.59 -12.38
C GLY A 131 -21.42 10.53 -13.52
N ARG A 132 -21.91 10.77 -14.74
CA ARG A 132 -21.09 10.84 -15.97
C ARG A 132 -20.26 9.57 -16.22
N GLY A 133 -20.76 8.41 -15.79
CA GLY A 133 -20.09 7.12 -15.99
C GLY A 133 -18.88 6.90 -15.06
N LEU A 134 -18.73 7.70 -14.01
CA LEU A 134 -17.69 7.55 -12.99
C LEU A 134 -18.25 6.86 -11.75
N THR A 135 -17.82 5.63 -11.50
CA THR A 135 -18.26 4.82 -10.37
C THR A 135 -17.07 4.37 -9.51
N TYR A 136 -17.35 4.09 -8.24
CA TYR A 136 -16.38 3.64 -7.26
C TYR A 136 -16.90 2.44 -6.50
N THR A 137 -16.01 1.49 -6.22
CA THR A 137 -16.25 0.41 -5.27
C THR A 137 -15.09 0.41 -4.28
N LEU A 138 -15.36 0.73 -3.02
CA LEU A 138 -14.36 0.96 -1.97
C LEU A 138 -14.63 0.06 -0.77
N ARG A 139 -13.68 -0.82 -0.45
CA ARG A 139 -13.75 -1.76 0.66
C ARG A 139 -12.91 -1.26 1.83
N LEU A 140 -13.44 -1.36 3.05
CA LEU A 140 -12.69 -1.04 4.26
C LEU A 140 -11.70 -2.16 4.58
N VAL A 141 -10.41 -1.89 4.43
CA VAL A 141 -9.35 -2.87 4.73
C VAL A 141 -8.76 -2.65 6.13
N SER A 142 -8.85 -1.43 6.66
CA SER A 142 -8.49 -1.12 8.04
C SER A 142 -9.29 0.09 8.53
N PRO A 143 -9.30 0.39 9.85
CA PRO A 143 -10.03 1.52 10.39
C PRO A 143 -9.69 2.88 9.77
N ASN A 144 -8.58 3.02 9.04
CA ASN A 144 -8.16 4.27 8.38
C ASN A 144 -7.80 4.06 6.91
N LYS A 145 -8.21 2.96 6.29
CA LYS A 145 -7.85 2.66 4.89
C LYS A 145 -9.00 2.02 4.13
N LEU A 146 -9.32 2.60 2.98
CA LEU A 146 -10.20 2.06 1.96
C LEU A 146 -9.35 1.64 0.74
N GLU A 147 -9.66 0.48 0.18
CA GLU A 147 -9.07 0.02 -1.07
C GLU A 147 -10.16 -0.41 -2.05
N GLY A 148 -9.95 -0.21 -3.34
CA GLY A 148 -11.01 -0.44 -4.29
C GLY A 148 -10.64 -0.11 -5.72
N LYS A 149 -11.69 0.13 -6.51
CA LYS A 149 -11.58 0.49 -7.93
C LYS A 149 -12.39 1.75 -8.20
N ALA A 150 -11.90 2.56 -9.12
CA ALA A 150 -12.67 3.59 -9.81
C ALA A 150 -12.83 3.15 -11.27
N GLN A 151 -14.03 3.28 -11.82
CA GLN A 151 -14.31 3.00 -13.22
C GLN A 151 -14.84 4.26 -13.89
N ALA A 152 -14.29 4.60 -15.06
CA ALA A 152 -14.72 5.74 -15.87
C ALA A 152 -14.49 5.46 -17.35
N ASP A 153 -15.51 5.62 -18.19
CA ASP A 153 -15.39 5.53 -19.65
C ASP A 153 -14.67 4.26 -20.17
N GLY A 154 -14.86 3.11 -19.51
CA GLY A 154 -14.20 1.84 -19.84
C GLY A 154 -12.80 1.65 -19.25
N PHE A 155 -12.28 2.65 -18.54
CA PHE A 155 -11.03 2.57 -17.78
C PHE A 155 -11.31 2.13 -16.34
N ILE A 156 -10.44 1.28 -15.80
CA ILE A 156 -10.46 0.87 -14.39
C ILE A 156 -9.13 1.29 -13.77
N ALA A 157 -9.20 1.99 -12.64
CA ALA A 157 -8.04 2.39 -11.85
C ALA A 157 -8.13 1.80 -10.44
N ASP A 158 -6.98 1.39 -9.91
CA ASP A 158 -6.87 0.97 -8.53
C ASP A 158 -6.91 2.18 -7.61
N LEU A 159 -7.67 2.07 -6.53
CA LEU A 159 -7.87 3.15 -5.59
C LEU A 159 -7.44 2.72 -4.21
N GLU A 160 -6.55 3.51 -3.63
CA GLU A 160 -6.11 3.38 -2.25
C GLU A 160 -6.33 4.73 -1.58
N LEU A 161 -7.19 4.76 -0.57
CA LEU A 161 -7.54 5.95 0.20
C LEU A 161 -7.24 5.72 1.68
N ASN A 162 -6.67 6.72 2.33
CA ASN A 162 -6.46 6.77 3.75
C ASN A 162 -7.37 7.82 4.37
N ALA A 163 -7.81 7.58 5.60
CA ALA A 163 -8.55 8.59 6.35
C ALA A 163 -7.65 9.80 6.57
N LYS A 164 -8.16 10.99 6.23
CA LYS A 164 -7.47 12.24 6.50
C LYS A 164 -7.52 12.51 8.02
N LYS A 165 -6.38 12.93 8.58
CA LYS A 165 -6.25 13.23 10.01
C LYS A 165 -6.88 14.56 10.38
#